data_AF-A0A2K0YA33-F1
#
_entry.id   AF-A0A2K0YA33-F1
#
_cell.length_a   1.000
_cell.length_b   1.000
_cell.length_c   1.000
_cell.angle_alpha   90.00
_cell.angle_beta   90.00
_cell.angle_gamma   90.00
#
_symmetry.space_group_name_H-M   'P 1'
#
loop_
_entity.id
_entity.type
_entity.pdbx_description
1 polymer ?
#
loop_
_entity_poly.entity_id
_entity_poly.type
_entity_poly.pdbx_seq_one_letter_code
_entity_poly.pdbx_strand_id
1 'polypeptide(L)'
;MRLIIHLSGSTIFESEIDAVPPIGTVIRFVTQGYKKGLRSGSVVEITLNRDDPPCLDFTEIPSGTVILDANGYELIKAGPEID
;
A
#
# COMPACT_ATOMS: atom_id res chain seq x y z
N MET A 1 6.84 1.35 13.22
CA MET A 1 7.47 1.20 11.89
C MET A 1 6.56 1.86 10.87
N ARG A 2 7.08 2.35 9.75
CA ARG A 2 6.25 3.03 8.74
C ARG A 2 5.91 2.05 7.63
N LEU A 3 4.63 1.95 7.26
CA LEU A 3 4.15 1.22 6.10
C LEU A 3 3.82 2.21 4.99
N ILE A 4 4.44 2.03 3.84
CA ILE A 4 4.20 2.84 2.66
C ILE A 4 3.73 1.90 1.55
N ILE A 5 2.59 2.22 0.93
CA ILE A 5 2.07 1.44 -0.19
C ILE A 5 2.15 2.29 -1.46
N HIS A 6 2.87 1.77 -2.44
CA HIS A 6 3.07 2.35 -3.74
C HIS A 6 2.20 1.67 -4.78
N LEU A 7 1.66 2.45 -5.71
CA LEU A 7 1.09 1.95 -6.95
C LEU A 7 1.92 2.53 -8.09
N SER A 8 2.59 1.67 -8.86
CA SER A 8 3.47 2.05 -9.97
C SER A 8 4.42 3.20 -9.62
N GLY A 9 5.06 3.13 -8.45
CA GLY A 9 6.02 4.13 -7.96
C GLY A 9 5.43 5.42 -7.36
N SER A 10 4.12 5.51 -7.10
CA SER A 10 3.55 6.64 -6.36
C SER A 10 2.88 6.16 -5.08
N THR A 11 3.10 6.89 -3.98
CA THR A 11 2.46 6.61 -2.70
C THR A 11 0.96 6.84 -2.77
N ILE A 12 0.20 5.79 -2.49
CA ILE A 12 -1.27 5.83 -2.43
C ILE A 12 -1.80 5.64 -1.01
N PHE A 13 -0.97 5.15 -0.09
CA PHE A 13 -1.32 4.99 1.31
C PHE A 13 -0.07 4.98 2.18
N GLU A 14 -0.24 5.51 3.39
CA GLU A 14 0.79 5.53 4.41
C GLU A 14 0.17 5.34 5.79
N SER A 15 0.81 4.54 6.63
CA SER A 15 0.40 4.34 8.03
C SER A 15 1.58 3.90 8.91
N GLU A 16 1.43 4.06 10.22
CA GLU A 16 2.34 3.45 11.19
C GLU A 16 1.84 2.05 11.58
N ILE A 17 2.75 1.09 11.59
CA ILE A 17 2.50 -0.31 11.94
C ILE A 17 3.47 -0.77 13.04
N ASP A 18 2.97 -1.66 13.91
CA ASP A 18 3.78 -2.28 14.98
C ASP A 18 4.58 -3.48 14.48
N ALA A 19 4.12 -4.13 13.40
CA ALA A 19 4.72 -5.34 12.84
C ALA A 19 4.53 -5.41 11.32
N VAL A 20 5.48 -6.02 10.63
CA VAL A 20 5.38 -6.33 9.20
C VAL A 20 4.32 -7.44 9.02
N PRO A 21 3.30 -7.25 8.17
CA PRO A 21 2.29 -8.29 7.97
C PRO A 21 2.91 -9.51 7.28
N PRO A 22 2.54 -10.74 7.67
CA PRO A 22 3.12 -11.95 7.09
C PRO A 22 2.65 -12.18 5.65
N ILE A 23 3.43 -12.93 4.87
CA ILE A 23 3.04 -13.40 3.53
C ILE A 23 1.72 -14.18 3.63
N GLY A 24 0.82 -13.95 2.69
CA GLY A 24 -0.55 -14.48 2.66
C GLY A 24 -1.57 -13.56 3.35
N THR A 25 -1.12 -12.48 3.99
CA THR A 25 -2.04 -11.49 4.58
C THR A 25 -2.69 -10.66 3.49
N VAL A 26 -4.00 -10.49 3.64
CA VAL A 26 -4.79 -9.56 2.86
C VAL A 26 -4.80 -8.21 3.58
N ILE A 27 -4.29 -7.18 2.91
CA ILE A 27 -4.26 -5.81 3.43
C ILE A 27 -5.31 -5.00 2.69
N ARG A 28 -6.27 -4.47 3.44
CA ARG A 28 -7.31 -3.58 2.94
C ARG A 28 -7.09 -2.18 3.48
N PHE A 29 -7.09 -1.19 2.60
CA PHE A 29 -6.85 0.20 2.99
C PHE A 29 -7.64 1.18 2.12
N VAL A 30 -7.78 2.40 2.64
CA VAL A 30 -8.40 3.51 1.91
C VAL A 30 -7.30 4.35 1.31
N THR A 31 -7.32 4.55 0.00
CA THR A 31 -6.31 5.34 -0.70
C THR A 31 -6.35 6.79 -0.24
N GLN A 32 -5.18 7.34 0.09
CA GLN A 32 -4.99 8.74 0.45
C GLN A 32 -4.58 9.58 -0.77
N GLY A 33 -3.87 8.98 -1.73
CA GLY A 33 -3.41 9.63 -2.96
C GLY A 33 -4.27 9.34 -4.19
N TYR A 34 -4.22 10.25 -5.17
CA TYR A 34 -4.74 10.02 -6.52
C TYR A 34 -3.65 9.40 -7.41
N LYS A 35 -4.00 8.32 -8.11
CA LYS A 35 -3.22 7.74 -9.21
C LYS A 35 -4.17 7.48 -10.37
N LYS A 36 -3.73 7.63 -11.63
CA LYS A 36 -4.56 7.42 -12.83
C LYS A 36 -5.36 6.10 -12.74
N GLY A 37 -6.69 6.19 -12.62
CA GLY A 37 -7.61 5.05 -12.45
C GLY A 37 -7.98 4.70 -11.01
N LEU A 38 -7.30 5.25 -10.01
CA LEU A 38 -7.53 5.04 -8.58
C LEU A 38 -7.64 6.38 -7.85
N ARG A 39 -8.88 6.73 -7.47
CA ARG A 39 -9.19 7.99 -6.76
C ARG A 39 -8.78 7.88 -5.29
N SER A 40 -8.50 9.00 -4.64
CA SER A 40 -8.44 9.04 -3.17
C SER A 40 -9.81 8.64 -2.59
N GLY A 41 -9.82 8.03 -1.42
CA GLY A 41 -11.02 7.48 -0.80
C GLY A 41 -11.48 6.13 -1.37
N SER A 42 -10.76 5.56 -2.33
CA SER A 42 -11.05 4.22 -2.85
C SER A 42 -10.63 3.17 -1.82
N VAL A 43 -11.45 2.13 -1.66
CA VAL A 43 -11.09 0.96 -0.86
C VAL A 43 -10.46 -0.06 -1.78
N VAL A 44 -9.21 -0.40 -1.51
CA VAL A 44 -8.45 -1.39 -2.27
C VAL A 44 -7.93 -2.47 -1.36
N GLU A 45 -7.67 -3.62 -1.96
CA GLU A 45 -7.15 -4.79 -1.30
C GLU A 45 -5.91 -5.29 -2.05
N ILE A 46 -4.86 -5.63 -1.29
CA ILE A 46 -3.67 -6.30 -1.81
C ILE A 46 -3.42 -7.57 -1.01
N THR A 47 -3.01 -8.63 -1.69
CA THR A 47 -2.55 -9.85 -1.03
C THR A 47 -1.02 -9.82 -1.01
N LEU A 48 -0.42 -9.88 0.17
CA LEU A 48 1.02 -10.05 0.28
C LEU A 48 1.38 -11.44 -0.25
N ASN A 49 2.06 -11.48 -1.38
CA ASN A 49 2.54 -12.72 -1.98
C ASN A 49 4.07 -12.77 -1.92
N ARG A 50 4.64 -13.93 -2.27
CA ARG A 50 6.09 -14.14 -2.24
C ARG A 50 6.77 -13.64 -3.52
N ASP A 51 6.00 -13.49 -4.59
CA ASP A 51 6.48 -13.12 -5.92
C ASP A 51 6.70 -11.61 -6.05
N ASP A 52 5.94 -10.79 -5.31
CA ASP A 52 6.16 -9.36 -5.08
C ASP A 52 6.42 -9.12 -3.58
N PRO A 53 7.60 -9.54 -3.07
CA PRO A 53 7.89 -9.42 -1.65
C PRO A 53 7.98 -7.95 -1.23
N PRO A 54 7.56 -7.61 0.02
CA PRO A 54 7.78 -6.28 0.59
C PRO A 54 9.25 -5.85 0.40
N CYS A 55 9.47 -4.69 -0.22
CA CYS A 55 10.79 -4.08 -0.23
C CYS A 55 11.02 -3.43 1.14
N LEU A 56 11.94 -4.01 1.92
CA LEU A 56 12.37 -3.42 3.18
C LEU A 56 13.58 -2.55 2.89
N ASP A 57 13.36 -1.24 2.89
CA ASP A 57 14.45 -0.28 2.76
C ASP A 57 14.97 0.08 4.16
N PHE A 58 16.24 -0.24 4.40
CA PHE A 58 16.94 -0.02 5.67
C PHE A 58 18.02 1.07 5.57
N THR A 59 18.11 1.76 4.44
CA THR A 59 19.29 2.59 4.11
C THR A 59 19.44 3.88 4.93
N GLU A 60 18.45 4.27 5.76
CA GLU A 60 18.53 5.49 6.60
C GLU A 60 18.59 5.29 8.13
N ILE A 61 18.57 4.05 8.67
CA ILE A 61 18.71 3.70 10.13
C ILE A 61 17.58 4.34 11.02
N PRO A 62 17.39 4.05 12.32
CA PRO A 62 16.82 2.86 12.97
C PRO A 62 15.28 2.68 12.84
N SER A 63 14.60 3.44 11.99
CA SER A 63 13.13 3.40 11.84
C SER A 63 12.71 2.53 10.65
N GLY A 64 12.44 1.24 10.91
CA GLY A 64 12.00 0.28 9.90
C GLY A 64 10.84 0.82 9.05
N THR A 65 11.09 0.95 7.75
CA THR A 65 10.10 1.31 6.74
C THR A 65 9.83 0.10 5.86
N VAL A 66 8.57 -0.26 5.73
CA VAL A 66 8.09 -1.35 4.87
C VAL A 66 7.45 -0.69 3.66
N ILE A 67 7.97 -0.99 2.47
CA ILE A 67 7.42 -0.51 1.22
C ILE A 67 6.74 -1.69 0.52
N LEU A 68 5.45 -1.55 0.26
CA LEU A 68 4.65 -2.51 -0.50
C LEU A 68 4.30 -1.94 -1.86
N ASP A 69 4.26 -2.82 -2.86
CA ASP A 69 3.73 -2.49 -4.17
C ASP A 69 2.30 -3.04 -4.31
N ALA A 70 1.40 -2.22 -4.84
CA ALA A 70 -0.01 -2.51 -5.04
C ALA A 70 -0.38 -2.70 -6.52
N ASN A 71 0.55 -3.00 -7.43
CA ASN A 71 0.28 -3.17 -8.86
C ASN A 71 -0.75 -4.29 -9.15
N GLY A 72 -0.89 -5.28 -8.24
CA GLY A 72 -1.88 -6.34 -8.30
C GLY A 72 -3.15 -6.12 -7.45
N TYR A 73 -3.50 -4.86 -7.12
CA TYR A 73 -4.62 -4.57 -6.23
C TYR A 73 -5.98 -4.98 -6.81
N GLU A 74 -6.91 -5.30 -5.91
CA GLU A 74 -8.34 -5.43 -6.19
C GLU A 74 -9.08 -4.17 -5.71
N LEU A 75 -9.90 -3.57 -6.59
CA LEU A 75 -10.74 -2.43 -6.22
C LEU A 75 -12.04 -2.92 -5.59
N ILE A 76 -12.17 -2.76 -4.28
CA ILE A 76 -13.39 -3.14 -3.54
C ILE A 76 -14.46 -2.05 -3.67
N LYS A 77 -14.06 -0.78 -3.60
CA LYS A 77 -14.97 0.36 -3.72
C LYS A 77 -14.25 1.55 -4.33
N ALA A 78 -14.84 2.14 -5.37
CA ALA A 78 -14.35 3.40 -5.93
C ALA A 78 -14.55 4.56 -4.94
N GLY A 79 -13.54 5.43 -4.85
CA GLY A 79 -13.61 6.69 -4.12
C GLY A 79 -14.63 7.66 -4.73
N PRO A 80 -14.99 8.72 -3.99
CA PRO A 80 -15.97 9.71 -4.45
C PRO A 80 -15.60 10.30 -5.80
N GLU A 81 -16.62 10.59 -6.63
CA GLU A 81 -16.43 11.38 -7.84
C GLU A 81 -16.05 12.79 -7.43
N ILE A 82 -14.91 13.25 -7.92
CA ILE A 82 -14.52 14.65 -7.83
C ILE A 82 -15.06 15.26 -9.12
N ASP A 83 -16.21 15.94 -9.02
CA ASP A 83 -16.81 16.72 -10.10
C ASP A 83 -15.97 17.98 -10.40
#